data_AF-A0A7J2WTF6-F1
#
_entry.id   AF-A0A7J2WTF6-F1
#
_cell.length_a   1.000
_cell.length_b   1.000
_cell.length_c   1.000
_cell.angle_alpha   90.00
_cell.angle_beta   90.00
_cell.angle_gamma   90.00
#
_symmetry.space_group_name_H-M   'P 1'
#
loop_
_entity.id
_entity.type
_entity.pdbx_description
1 polymer ?
#
loop_
_entity_poly.entity_id
_entity_poly.type
_entity_poly.pdbx_seq_one_letter_code
_entity_poly.pdbx_strand_id
1 'polypeptide(L)'
;MRKLTPLLLILLIPLVVVEAQNPFSWLEDSIKGLTEAAIELLEVLKSSALMIARALSGTLIALGLVLWGTDIFGYKGKRLMIAGVVMLFIVEMI
;
A
#
# COMPACT_ATOMS: atom_id res chain seq x y z
N MET A 1 65.02 0.40 17.31
CA MET A 1 63.61 0.81 17.44
C MET A 1 62.92 0.98 16.07
N ARG A 2 63.02 0.00 15.15
CA ARG A 2 62.53 0.11 13.76
C ARG A 2 61.42 -0.89 13.37
N LYS A 3 60.99 -1.76 14.30
CA LYS A 3 60.06 -2.87 14.04
C LYS A 3 58.67 -2.70 14.67
N LEU A 4 58.42 -1.62 15.41
CA LEU A 4 57.13 -1.37 16.10
C LEU A 4 56.14 -0.54 15.27
N THR A 5 56.62 0.19 14.27
CA THR A 5 55.80 0.97 13.33
C THR A 5 54.83 0.13 12.47
N PRO A 6 55.20 -1.04 11.90
CA PRO A 6 54.24 -1.83 11.12
C PRO A 6 53.16 -2.48 12.00
N LEU A 7 53.47 -2.80 13.26
CA LEU A 7 52.51 -3.37 14.21
C LEU A 7 51.43 -2.36 14.63
N LEU A 8 51.80 -1.10 14.83
CA LEU A 8 50.85 -0.02 15.12
C LEU A 8 49.91 0.27 13.94
N LEU A 9 50.42 0.24 12.71
CA LEU A 9 49.62 0.42 11.50
C LEU A 9 48.59 -0.71 11.31
N ILE A 10 48.96 -1.97 11.60
CA ILE A 10 48.05 -3.12 11.49
C ILE A 10 46.94 -3.06 12.54
N LEU A 11 47.22 -2.54 13.75
CA LEU A 11 46.23 -2.35 14.81
C LEU A 11 45.27 -1.17 14.56
N LEU A 12 45.68 -0.18 13.77
CA LEU A 12 44.84 0.98 13.39
C LEU A 12 43.81 0.65 12.32
N ILE A 13 44.07 -0.33 11.45
CA ILE A 13 43.14 -0.76 10.39
C ILE A 13 41.79 -1.28 10.96
N PRO A 14 41.74 -2.21 11.93
CA PRO A 14 40.47 -2.68 12.47
C PRO A 14 39.73 -1.59 13.26
N LEU A 15 40.44 -0.64 13.87
CA LEU A 15 39.80 0.44 14.64
C LEU A 15 39.03 1.41 13.71
N VAL A 16 39.63 1.78 12.57
CA VAL A 16 38.99 2.64 11.57
C VAL A 16 37.86 1.90 10.82
N VAL A 17 37.98 0.59 10.62
CA VAL A 17 36.93 -0.24 9.99
C VAL A 17 35.72 -0.45 10.90
N VAL A 18 35.91 -0.51 12.23
CA VAL A 18 34.82 -0.60 13.19
C VAL A 18 34.07 0.72 13.33
N GLU A 19 34.76 1.87 13.28
CA GLU A 19 34.11 3.19 13.29
C GLU A 19 33.43 3.57 11.96
N ALA A 20 33.79 2.90 10.85
CA ALA A 20 33.13 3.09 9.55
C ALA A 20 31.82 2.28 9.40
N GLN A 21 31.47 1.42 10.38
CA GLN A 21 30.14 0.83 10.44
C GLN A 21 29.17 1.89 10.93
N ASN A 22 28.39 2.46 10.00
CA ASN A 22 27.34 3.45 10.30
C ASN A 22 26.53 2.99 11.52
N PRO A 23 26.67 3.63 12.69
CA PRO A 23 26.05 3.17 13.94
C PRO A 23 24.51 3.26 13.92
N PHE A 24 23.96 3.84 12.85
CA PHE A 24 22.54 3.99 12.60
C PHE A 24 21.99 3.06 11.50
N SER A 25 22.78 2.13 10.94
CA SER A 25 22.30 1.20 9.91
C SER A 25 21.12 0.35 10.41
N TRP A 26 21.16 -0.09 11.66
CA TRP A 26 20.05 -0.78 12.33
C TRP A 26 18.77 0.08 12.40
N LEU A 27 18.92 1.40 12.60
CA LEU A 27 17.79 2.32 12.63
C LEU A 27 17.18 2.48 11.22
N GLU A 28 18.03 2.59 10.19
CA GLU A 28 17.61 2.67 8.80
C GLU A 28 16.85 1.42 8.36
N ASP A 29 17.35 0.23 8.70
CA ASP A 29 16.70 -1.04 8.41
C ASP A 29 15.36 -1.19 9.15
N SER A 30 15.30 -0.73 10.41
CA SER A 30 14.05 -0.73 11.19
C SER A 30 13.00 0.23 10.60
N ILE A 31 13.42 1.41 10.13
CA ILE A 31 12.53 2.38 9.47
C ILE A 31 12.03 1.83 8.14
N LYS A 32 12.89 1.18 7.35
CA LYS A 32 12.49 0.52 6.10
C LYS A 32 11.47 -0.58 6.36
N GLY A 33 11.73 -1.47 7.33
CA GLY A 33 10.78 -2.53 7.70
C GLY A 33 9.43 -2.00 8.19
N LEU A 34 9.42 -0.91 8.97
CA LEU A 34 8.17 -0.26 9.40
C LEU A 34 7.41 0.36 8.22
N THR A 35 8.14 0.97 7.28
CA THR A 35 7.55 1.60 6.08
C THR A 35 6.96 0.54 5.17
N GLU A 36 7.65 -0.57 4.94
CA GLU A 36 7.15 -1.70 4.16
C GLU A 36 5.89 -2.29 4.79
N ALA A 37 5.88 -2.52 6.11
CA ALA A 37 4.69 -3.00 6.81
C ALA A 37 3.51 -2.01 6.71
N ALA A 38 3.78 -0.71 6.75
CA ALA A 38 2.75 0.31 6.58
C ALA A 38 2.18 0.34 5.15
N ILE A 39 3.04 0.17 4.14
CA ILE A 39 2.62 0.07 2.73
C ILE A 39 1.76 -1.19 2.53
N GLU A 40 2.18 -2.32 3.07
CA GLU A 40 1.45 -3.59 2.98
C GLU A 40 0.06 -3.47 3.62
N LEU A 41 -0.05 -2.84 4.80
CA LEU A 41 -1.34 -2.56 5.43
C LEU A 41 -2.22 -1.63 4.57
N LEU A 42 -1.63 -0.60 3.96
CA LEU A 42 -2.37 0.28 3.05
C LEU A 42 -2.88 -0.48 1.83
N GLU A 43 -2.09 -1.41 1.30
CA GLU A 43 -2.44 -2.21 0.13
C GLU A 43 -3.58 -3.20 0.45
N VAL A 44 -3.54 -3.85 1.61
CA VAL A 44 -4.63 -4.70 2.10
C VAL A 44 -5.91 -3.87 2.31
N LEU A 45 -5.80 -2.67 2.86
CA LEU A 45 -6.94 -1.78 3.06
C LEU A 45 -7.52 -1.31 1.72
N LYS A 46 -6.67 -0.93 0.76
CA LYS A 46 -7.06 -0.57 -0.61
C LYS A 46 -7.80 -1.72 -1.27
N SER A 47 -7.24 -2.93 -1.22
CA SER A 47 -7.84 -4.14 -1.80
C SER A 47 -9.22 -4.43 -1.21
N SER A 48 -9.34 -4.36 0.11
CA SER A 48 -10.61 -4.58 0.82
C SER A 48 -11.65 -3.52 0.44
N ALA A 49 -11.25 -2.25 0.36
CA ALA A 49 -12.12 -1.15 -0.05
C ALA A 49 -12.61 -1.32 -1.49
N LEU A 50 -11.73 -1.71 -2.42
CA LEU A 50 -12.09 -1.99 -3.81
C LEU A 50 -13.07 -3.16 -3.92
N MET A 51 -12.86 -4.23 -3.15
CA MET A 51 -13.78 -5.37 -3.11
C MET A 51 -15.19 -4.94 -2.68
N ILE A 52 -15.29 -4.15 -1.60
CA ILE A 52 -16.56 -3.61 -1.11
C ILE A 52 -17.19 -2.68 -2.16
N ALA A 53 -16.41 -1.80 -2.78
CA ALA A 53 -16.89 -0.87 -3.80
C ALA A 53 -17.48 -1.62 -5.01
N ARG A 54 -16.86 -2.72 -5.43
CA ARG A 54 -17.35 -3.57 -6.52
C ARG A 54 -18.67 -4.24 -6.15
N ALA A 55 -18.77 -4.79 -4.93
CA ALA A 55 -20.00 -5.40 -4.44
C ALA A 55 -21.15 -4.38 -4.33
N LEU A 56 -20.88 -3.18 -3.81
CA LEU A 56 -21.84 -2.08 -3.75
C LEU A 56 -22.29 -1.66 -5.14
N SER A 57 -21.37 -1.53 -6.09
CA SER A 57 -21.68 -1.18 -7.49
C SER A 57 -22.63 -2.19 -8.13
N GLY A 58 -22.35 -3.49 -7.98
CA GLY A 58 -23.24 -4.55 -8.46
C GLY A 58 -24.62 -4.51 -7.81
N THR A 59 -24.67 -4.23 -6.51
CA THR A 59 -25.94 -4.09 -5.76
C THR A 59 -26.76 -2.89 -6.24
N LEU A 60 -26.11 -1.74 -6.46
CA LEU A 60 -26.73 -0.54 -7.04
C LEU A 60 -27.35 -0.82 -8.42
N ILE A 61 -26.63 -1.56 -9.27
CA ILE A 61 -27.11 -1.98 -10.59
C ILE A 61 -28.33 -2.89 -10.46
N ALA A 62 -28.25 -3.93 -9.61
CA ALA A 62 -29.34 -4.89 -9.42
C ALA A 62 -30.61 -4.22 -8.86
N LEU A 63 -30.46 -3.38 -7.82
CA LEU A 63 -31.58 -2.61 -7.27
C LEU A 63 -32.13 -1.62 -8.30
N GLY A 64 -31.27 -0.95 -9.06
CA GLY A 64 -31.68 -0.05 -10.14
C GLY A 64 -32.51 -0.76 -11.21
N LEU A 65 -32.10 -1.97 -11.60
CA LEU A 65 -32.82 -2.82 -12.55
C LEU A 65 -34.21 -3.23 -12.02
N VAL A 66 -34.29 -3.69 -10.76
CA VAL A 66 -35.56 -4.09 -10.12
C VAL A 66 -36.51 -2.90 -10.00
N LEU A 67 -36.01 -1.74 -9.59
CA LEU A 67 -36.81 -0.51 -9.48
C LEU A 67 -37.26 0.01 -10.84
N TRP A 68 -36.47 -0.22 -11.88
CA TRP A 68 -36.85 0.15 -13.24
C TRP A 68 -37.91 -0.80 -13.82
N GLY A 69 -37.75 -2.10 -13.64
CA GLY A 69 -38.68 -3.11 -14.18
C GLY A 69 -40.05 -3.16 -13.50
N THR A 70 -40.16 -2.66 -12.27
CA THR A 70 -41.44 -2.57 -11.54
C THR A 70 -42.25 -1.32 -11.86
N ASP A 71 -41.69 -0.36 -12.62
CA ASP A 71 -42.29 0.93 -13.00
C ASP A 71 -42.75 1.85 -11.84
N ILE A 72 -42.71 1.38 -10.60
CA ILE A 72 -43.03 2.16 -9.37
C ILE A 72 -42.05 3.33 -9.21
N PHE A 73 -40.79 3.15 -9.63
CA PHE A 73 -39.72 4.15 -9.49
C PHE A 73 -38.83 4.24 -10.74
N GLY A 74 -39.41 4.12 -11.94
CA GLY A 74 -38.65 3.99 -13.20
C GLY A 74 -37.52 5.02 -13.42
N TYR A 75 -37.76 6.31 -13.14
CA TYR A 75 -36.73 7.35 -13.26
C TYR A 75 -35.61 7.23 -12.22
N LYS A 76 -35.96 6.86 -10.98
CA LYS A 76 -34.98 6.66 -9.91
C LYS A 76 -34.19 5.36 -10.11
N GLY A 77 -34.83 4.31 -10.60
CA GLY A 77 -34.20 3.04 -10.97
C GLY A 77 -33.13 3.19 -12.05
N LYS A 78 -33.44 3.89 -13.16
CA LYS A 78 -32.45 4.20 -14.20
C LYS A 78 -31.25 4.99 -13.67
N ARG A 79 -31.48 6.03 -12.87
CA ARG A 79 -30.39 6.83 -12.26
C ARG A 79 -29.54 5.99 -11.32
N LEU A 80 -30.15 5.12 -10.52
CA LEU A 80 -29.46 4.24 -9.59
C LEU A 80 -28.59 3.21 -10.32
N MET A 81 -29.12 2.63 -11.40
CA MET A 81 -28.38 1.72 -12.26
C MET A 81 -27.18 2.41 -12.90
N ILE A 82 -27.36 3.60 -13.47
CA ILE A 82 -26.25 4.39 -14.06
C ILE A 82 -25.19 4.72 -13.02
N ALA A 83 -25.58 5.11 -11.81
CA ALA A 83 -24.64 5.39 -10.72
C ALA A 83 -23.81 4.14 -10.37
N GLY A 84 -24.46 2.97 -10.28
CA GLY A 84 -23.77 1.69 -10.07
C GLY A 84 -22.81 1.34 -11.21
N VAL A 85 -23.19 1.57 -12.47
CA VAL A 85 -22.32 1.34 -13.65
C VAL A 85 -21.10 2.27 -13.63
N VAL A 86 -21.31 3.56 -13.35
CA VAL A 86 -20.21 4.54 -13.26
C VAL A 86 -19.27 4.17 -12.12
N MET A 87 -19.80 3.79 -10.95
CA MET A 87 -18.99 3.37 -9.81
C MET A 87 -18.17 2.12 -10.14
N LEU A 88 -18.76 1.14 -10.83
CA LEU A 88 -18.06 -0.07 -11.28
C LEU A 88 -16.93 0.30 -12.25
N PHE A 89 -17.20 1.21 -13.19
CA PHE A 89 -16.20 1.69 -14.14
C PHE A 89 -15.02 2.38 -13.44
N ILE A 90 -15.29 3.21 -12.43
CA ILE A 90 -14.24 3.86 -11.64
C ILE A 90 -13.40 2.81 -10.89
N VAL A 91 -14.04 1.82 -10.27
CA VAL A 91 -13.34 0.73 -9.55
C VAL A 91 -12.46 -0.09 -10.48
N GLU A 92 -12.92 -0.33 -11.71
CA GLU A 92 -12.17 -1.12 -12.71
C GLU A 92 -10.98 -0.35 -13.32
N MET A 93 -10.95 0.97 -13.18
CA MET A 93 -9.86 1.84 -13.67
C MET A 93 -8.74 2.08 -12.64
N ILE A 94 -8.93 1.70 -11.38
CA ILE A 94 -8.00 1.93 -10.24
C ILE A 94 -7.16 0.68 -9.95
#